data_AF-A0A954LNM8-F1
#
_entry.id   AF-A0A954LNM8-F1
#
_cell.length_a   1.000
_cell.length_b   1.000
_cell.length_c   1.000
_cell.angle_alpha   90.00
_cell.angle_beta   90.00
_cell.angle_gamma   90.00
#
_symmetry.space_group_name_H-M   'P 1'
#
loop_
_entity.id
_entity.type
_entity.pdbx_description
1 polymer ?
#
loop_
_entity_poly.entity_id
_entity_poly.type
_entity_poly.pdbx_seq_one_letter_code
_entity_poly.pdbx_strand_id
1 'polypeptide(L)'
;DGEFVCEDRFGTIKGVAGGNLLFCGNSQERTLEVADAAAHAMRTVPNVILPFPGGIVRSGSKVGSKYKALKASTNDAYCPTIRPLTESAIPPETQAVYEIVIDGLSEEAVGEAMRTGLHTACQAGGLSLVTAGNYGGKLGPHHFHLRDLI
;
A
#
# COMPACT_ATOMS: atom_id res chain seq x y z
N ASP A 1 -3.31 24.53 -33.22
CA ASP A 1 -4.05 25.35 -32.23
C ASP A 1 -3.23 26.51 -31.71
N GLY A 2 -1.89 26.41 -31.61
CA GLY A 2 -1.03 27.57 -31.32
C GLY A 2 0.40 27.19 -30.92
N GLU A 3 0.90 27.80 -29.84
CA GLU A 3 2.22 27.57 -29.28
C GLU A 3 2.16 26.77 -27.98
N PHE A 4 3.18 25.93 -27.75
CA PHE A 4 3.36 25.17 -26.51
C PHE A 4 4.48 25.79 -25.68
N VAL A 5 4.16 26.27 -24.49
CA VAL A 5 5.12 26.83 -23.53
C VAL A 5 5.49 25.76 -22.51
N CYS A 6 6.79 25.54 -22.31
CA CYS A 6 7.33 24.55 -21.39
C CYS A 6 8.52 25.13 -20.63
N GLU A 7 8.69 24.73 -19.38
CA GLU A 7 9.80 25.17 -18.54
C GLU A 7 11.12 24.47 -18.94
N ASP A 8 12.23 25.22 -18.95
CA ASP A 8 13.56 24.70 -19.33
C ASP A 8 14.10 23.68 -18.31
N ARG A 9 13.66 23.76 -17.05
CA ARG A 9 14.24 22.99 -15.94
C ARG A 9 13.18 22.49 -14.97
N PHE A 10 13.35 21.25 -14.54
CA PHE A 10 12.54 20.63 -13.48
C PHE A 10 13.46 20.12 -12.37
N GLY A 11 13.10 20.44 -11.12
CA GLY A 11 13.85 19.99 -9.95
C GLY A 11 13.60 18.51 -9.65
N THR A 12 14.62 17.83 -9.15
CA THR A 12 14.50 16.50 -8.55
C THR A 12 15.03 16.53 -7.13
N ILE A 13 14.44 15.72 -6.27
CA ILE A 13 14.90 15.52 -4.89
C ILE A 13 14.92 14.03 -4.58
N LYS A 14 15.58 13.67 -3.47
CA LYS A 14 15.50 12.31 -2.94
C LYS A 14 14.19 12.16 -2.16
N GLY A 15 13.25 11.40 -2.71
CA GLY A 15 12.00 11.03 -2.05
C GLY A 15 12.08 9.71 -1.28
N VAL A 16 10.93 9.30 -0.76
CA VAL A 16 10.68 8.02 -0.10
C VAL A 16 9.68 7.24 -0.94
N ALA A 17 9.96 5.96 -1.20
CA ALA A 17 9.07 5.09 -1.96
C ALA A 17 8.72 3.84 -1.15
N GLY A 18 7.49 3.35 -1.33
CA GLY A 18 7.05 2.07 -0.76
C GLY A 18 6.47 2.12 0.65
N GLY A 19 6.07 3.29 1.15
CA GLY A 19 5.17 3.35 2.31
C GLY A 19 3.88 2.61 1.95
N ASN A 20 3.30 1.81 2.85
CA ASN A 20 2.15 0.98 2.46
C ASN A 20 1.23 0.59 3.63
N LEU A 21 -0.01 0.28 3.27
CA LEU A 21 -1.01 -0.33 4.15
C LEU A 21 -1.70 -1.48 3.41
N LEU A 22 -1.97 -2.57 4.13
CA LEU A 22 -2.78 -3.69 3.68
C LEU A 22 -4.11 -3.70 4.43
N PHE A 23 -5.20 -3.78 3.68
CA PHE A 23 -6.57 -3.89 4.17
C PHE A 23 -7.08 -5.30 3.91
N CYS A 24 -7.34 -6.03 4.99
CA CYS A 24 -7.86 -7.40 4.93
C CYS A 24 -9.32 -7.37 5.37
N GLY A 25 -10.21 -7.94 4.56
CA GLY A 25 -11.63 -8.01 4.89
C GLY A 25 -12.31 -9.27 4.40
N ASN A 26 -13.52 -9.50 4.89
CA ASN A 26 -14.29 -10.73 4.64
C ASN A 26 -15.18 -10.66 3.38
N SER A 27 -15.23 -9.52 2.69
CA SER A 27 -15.95 -9.31 1.44
C SER A 27 -15.07 -8.52 0.48
N GLN A 28 -14.91 -9.01 -0.76
CA GLN A 28 -14.13 -8.30 -1.77
C GLN A 28 -14.68 -6.89 -2.03
N GLU A 29 -16.00 -6.78 -2.20
CA GLU A 29 -16.68 -5.52 -2.48
C GLU A 29 -16.43 -4.53 -1.34
N ARG A 30 -16.72 -4.93 -0.09
CA ARG A 30 -16.52 -4.04 1.06
C ARG A 30 -15.06 -3.65 1.27
N THR A 31 -14.12 -4.59 1.11
CA THR A 31 -12.69 -4.31 1.30
C THR A 31 -12.20 -3.33 0.22
N LEU A 32 -12.69 -3.45 -1.01
CA LEU A 32 -12.36 -2.52 -2.10
C LEU A 32 -12.94 -1.12 -1.84
N GLU A 33 -14.19 -1.02 -1.38
CA GLU A 33 -14.78 0.27 -0.99
C GLU A 33 -13.95 0.98 0.08
N VAL A 34 -13.49 0.25 1.09
CA VAL A 34 -12.65 0.80 2.15
C VAL A 34 -11.28 1.24 1.61
N ALA A 35 -10.66 0.43 0.75
CA ALA A 35 -9.39 0.79 0.11
C ALA A 35 -9.55 2.01 -0.81
N ASP A 36 -10.65 2.12 -1.55
CA ASP A 36 -10.92 3.28 -2.41
C ASP A 36 -11.16 4.56 -1.61
N ALA A 37 -11.91 4.48 -0.51
CA ALA A 37 -12.08 5.59 0.42
C ALA A 37 -10.75 6.05 1.03
N ALA A 38 -9.91 5.10 1.47
CA ALA A 38 -8.58 5.40 1.97
C ALA A 38 -7.69 6.05 0.89
N ALA A 39 -7.71 5.53 -0.34
CA ALA A 39 -6.95 6.09 -1.46
C ALA A 39 -7.41 7.52 -1.80
N HIS A 40 -8.72 7.78 -1.80
CA HIS A 40 -9.27 9.12 -2.00
C HIS A 40 -8.84 10.09 -0.91
N ALA A 41 -8.90 9.68 0.37
CA ALA A 41 -8.44 10.52 1.48
C ALA A 41 -6.94 10.81 1.39
N MET A 42 -6.12 9.79 1.14
CA MET A 42 -4.66 9.93 0.98
C MET A 42 -4.26 10.88 -0.16
N ARG A 43 -5.02 10.94 -1.26
CA ARG A 43 -4.75 11.87 -2.38
C ARG A 43 -4.91 13.34 -2.01
N THR A 44 -5.57 13.65 -0.89
CA THR A 44 -5.66 15.03 -0.37
C THR A 44 -4.40 15.44 0.39
N VAL A 45 -3.54 14.49 0.76
CA VAL A 45 -2.25 14.77 1.41
C VAL A 45 -1.29 15.32 0.36
N PRO A 46 -0.67 16.49 0.59
CA PRO A 46 0.28 17.06 -0.35
C PRO A 46 1.55 16.21 -0.45
N ASN A 47 2.23 16.31 -1.59
CA ASN A 47 3.56 15.75 -1.82
C ASN A 47 3.66 14.21 -1.80
N VAL A 48 2.54 13.51 -1.93
CA VAL A 48 2.48 12.05 -2.12
C VAL A 48 1.77 11.68 -3.40
N ILE A 49 2.07 10.47 -3.89
CA ILE A 49 1.33 9.80 -4.96
C ILE A 49 1.02 8.37 -4.55
N LEU A 50 -0.04 7.82 -5.15
CA LEU A 50 -0.40 6.41 -5.05
C LEU A 50 -0.20 5.79 -6.45
N PRO A 51 0.96 5.19 -6.75
CA PRO A 51 1.40 4.98 -8.13
C PRO A 51 0.68 3.83 -8.86
N PHE A 52 -0.07 3.00 -8.14
CA PHE A 52 -0.79 1.87 -8.72
C PHE A 52 -2.13 2.28 -9.35
N PRO A 53 -2.74 1.46 -10.21
CA PRO A 53 -4.04 1.77 -10.82
C PRO A 53 -5.11 2.08 -9.77
N GLY A 54 -5.72 3.26 -9.86
CA GLY A 54 -6.67 3.75 -8.84
C GLY A 54 -6.04 4.08 -7.48
N GLY A 55 -4.73 3.89 -7.31
CA GLY A 55 -4.02 3.97 -6.04
C GLY A 55 -4.03 2.66 -5.25
N ILE A 56 -4.53 1.56 -5.83
CA ILE A 56 -4.79 0.30 -5.14
C ILE A 56 -4.06 -0.86 -5.81
N VAL A 57 -3.42 -1.68 -5.00
CA VAL A 57 -2.71 -2.90 -5.38
C VAL A 57 -3.56 -4.11 -5.03
N ARG A 58 -3.74 -5.01 -6.01
CA ARG A 58 -4.39 -6.32 -5.82
C ARG A 58 -3.42 -7.49 -5.90
N SER A 59 -2.25 -7.30 -6.51
CA SER A 59 -1.32 -8.40 -6.80
C SER A 59 -0.51 -8.83 -5.58
N GLY A 60 -0.05 -7.89 -4.75
CA GLY A 60 0.79 -8.11 -3.56
C GLY A 60 2.08 -8.88 -3.86
N SER A 61 3.25 -8.26 -3.69
CA SER A 61 4.52 -8.94 -4.02
C SER A 61 5.39 -9.23 -2.81
N LYS A 62 6.19 -10.29 -2.90
CA LYS A 62 7.32 -10.56 -2.00
C LYS A 62 8.63 -10.63 -2.79
N VAL A 63 9.74 -10.38 -2.10
CA VAL A 63 11.08 -10.51 -2.70
C VAL A 63 11.42 -11.98 -2.92
N GLY A 64 11.99 -12.27 -4.09
CA GLY A 64 12.33 -13.61 -4.52
C GLY A 64 11.14 -14.39 -5.06
N SER A 65 11.37 -15.67 -5.35
CA SER A 65 10.37 -16.56 -5.93
C SER A 65 10.82 -18.02 -5.78
N LYS A 66 9.86 -18.95 -5.82
CA LYS A 66 10.16 -20.39 -6.02
C LYS A 66 10.87 -20.62 -7.36
N TYR A 67 10.63 -19.77 -8.35
CA TYR A 67 11.27 -19.80 -9.65
C TYR A 67 12.48 -18.87 -9.68
N LYS A 68 13.69 -19.45 -9.77
CA LYS A 68 14.98 -18.72 -9.63
C LYS A 68 15.14 -17.51 -10.57
N ALA A 69 14.49 -17.52 -11.74
CA ALA A 69 14.57 -16.42 -12.70
C ALA A 69 13.75 -15.18 -12.30
N LEU A 70 12.81 -15.31 -11.35
CA LEU A 70 11.90 -14.23 -10.96
C LEU A 70 12.41 -13.51 -9.71
N LYS A 71 12.56 -12.18 -9.81
CA LYS A 71 13.02 -11.31 -8.71
C LYS A 71 11.93 -11.05 -7.66
N ALA A 72 10.68 -11.14 -8.05
CA ALA A 72 9.51 -10.99 -7.20
C ALA A 72 8.46 -12.03 -7.58
N SER A 73 7.64 -12.42 -6.62
CA SER A 73 6.48 -13.29 -6.82
C SER A 73 5.29 -12.78 -6.01
N THR A 74 4.13 -13.41 -6.19
CA THR A 74 2.99 -13.19 -5.28
C THR A 74 3.39 -13.38 -3.81
N ASN A 75 2.86 -12.54 -2.94
CA ASN A 75 2.95 -12.71 -1.50
C ASN A 75 1.85 -13.64 -1.01
N ASP A 76 2.11 -14.94 -1.12
CA ASP A 76 1.18 -16.02 -0.79
C ASP A 76 0.67 -15.98 0.66
N ALA A 77 1.44 -15.45 1.61
CA ALA A 77 0.99 -15.27 2.99
C ALA A 77 -0.29 -14.42 3.10
N TYR A 78 -0.52 -13.52 2.14
CA TYR A 78 -1.67 -12.63 2.05
C TYR A 78 -2.66 -13.02 0.94
N CYS A 79 -2.58 -14.25 0.41
CA CYS A 79 -3.50 -14.74 -0.62
C CYS A 79 -4.63 -15.61 -0.02
N PRO A 80 -5.88 -15.10 0.08
CA PRO A 80 -6.97 -15.84 0.73
C PRO A 80 -7.29 -17.20 0.08
N THR A 81 -7.20 -17.28 -1.23
CA THR A 81 -7.63 -18.46 -2.02
C THR A 81 -6.68 -19.66 -1.91
N ILE A 82 -5.43 -19.43 -1.51
CA ILE A 82 -4.41 -20.49 -1.37
C ILE A 82 -3.93 -20.63 0.07
N ARG A 83 -4.69 -20.11 1.04
CA ARG A 83 -4.39 -20.21 2.48
C ARG A 83 -3.96 -21.61 2.94
N PRO A 84 -4.60 -22.72 2.51
CA PRO A 84 -4.19 -24.07 2.93
C PRO A 84 -2.81 -24.52 2.42
N LEU A 85 -2.21 -23.78 1.48
CA LEU A 85 -0.97 -24.14 0.80
C LEU A 85 0.26 -23.34 1.30
N THR A 86 0.06 -22.44 2.27
CA THR A 86 1.12 -21.54 2.75
C THR A 86 0.92 -21.16 4.23
N GLU A 87 1.97 -20.61 4.84
CA GLU A 87 1.88 -19.98 6.16
C GLU A 87 1.20 -18.61 6.00
N SER A 88 -0.10 -18.59 6.25
CA SER A 88 -0.92 -17.39 6.05
C SER A 88 -0.76 -16.38 7.17
N ALA A 89 -0.61 -15.10 6.80
CA ALA A 89 -0.51 -13.96 7.71
C ALA A 89 -1.84 -13.20 7.87
N ILE A 90 -2.93 -13.72 7.32
CA ILE A 90 -4.26 -13.09 7.36
C ILE A 90 -5.25 -13.91 8.20
N PRO A 91 -6.22 -13.26 8.86
CA PRO A 91 -7.26 -13.95 9.61
C PRO A 91 -8.03 -14.98 8.76
N PRO A 92 -8.55 -16.09 9.34
CA PRO A 92 -9.29 -17.12 8.62
C PRO A 92 -10.51 -16.63 7.84
N GLU A 93 -11.19 -15.60 8.35
CA GLU A 93 -12.38 -14.99 7.75
C GLU A 93 -12.06 -14.04 6.58
N THR A 94 -10.80 -13.66 6.40
CA THR A 94 -10.38 -12.77 5.30
C THR A 94 -10.63 -13.44 3.95
N GLN A 95 -11.37 -12.77 3.07
CA GLN A 95 -11.66 -13.22 1.70
C GLN A 95 -11.00 -12.32 0.64
N ALA A 96 -10.61 -11.11 1.01
CA ALA A 96 -9.93 -10.17 0.12
C ALA A 96 -8.85 -9.38 0.87
N VAL A 97 -7.78 -9.06 0.14
CA VAL A 97 -6.70 -8.19 0.59
C VAL A 97 -6.43 -7.17 -0.50
N TYR A 98 -6.36 -5.91 -0.11
CA TYR A 98 -5.90 -4.82 -0.96
C TYR A 98 -4.76 -4.09 -0.27
N GLU A 99 -3.82 -3.60 -1.05
CA GLU A 99 -2.70 -2.80 -0.57
C GLU A 99 -2.78 -1.40 -1.18
N ILE A 100 -2.40 -0.37 -0.44
CA ILE A 100 -2.08 0.94 -1.00
C ILE A 100 -0.60 1.17 -0.81
N VAL A 101 0.10 1.51 -1.89
CA VAL A 101 1.51 1.92 -1.88
C VAL A 101 1.57 3.43 -2.07
N ILE A 102 2.46 4.07 -1.32
CA ILE A 102 2.62 5.51 -1.19
C ILE A 102 4.09 5.84 -1.46
N ASP A 103 4.30 6.71 -2.44
CA ASP A 103 5.58 7.37 -2.67
C ASP A 103 5.41 8.86 -2.35
N GLY A 104 6.45 9.49 -1.81
CA GLY A 104 6.37 10.89 -1.39
C GLY A 104 7.71 11.61 -1.43
N LEU A 105 7.62 12.93 -1.36
CA LEU A 105 8.79 13.82 -1.38
C LEU A 105 9.55 13.85 -0.04
N SER A 106 8.94 13.38 1.06
CA SER A 106 9.58 13.26 2.37
C SER A 106 9.00 12.11 3.19
N GLU A 107 9.71 11.72 4.25
CA GLU A 107 9.24 10.71 5.20
C GLU A 107 7.94 11.15 5.90
N GLU A 108 7.87 12.42 6.30
CA GLU A 108 6.71 13.02 6.96
C GLU A 108 5.47 12.98 6.06
N ALA A 109 5.62 13.29 4.77
CA ALA A 109 4.52 13.25 3.82
C ALA A 109 3.95 11.83 3.66
N VAL A 110 4.84 10.82 3.55
CA VAL A 110 4.43 9.42 3.48
C VAL A 110 3.77 8.96 4.78
N GLY A 111 4.34 9.35 5.93
CA GLY A 111 3.78 9.05 7.25
C GLY A 111 2.39 9.65 7.45
N GLU A 112 2.16 10.88 7.00
CA GLU A 112 0.86 11.54 7.07
C GLU A 112 -0.18 10.89 6.15
N ALA A 113 0.23 10.48 4.93
CA ALA A 113 -0.64 9.69 4.04
C ALA A 113 -1.00 8.33 4.67
N MET A 114 -0.03 7.63 5.25
CA MET A 114 -0.29 6.38 5.97
C MET A 114 -1.24 6.59 7.15
N ARG A 115 -1.06 7.65 7.96
CA ARG A 115 -1.98 8.03 9.04
C ARG A 115 -3.38 8.26 8.49
N THR A 116 -3.51 9.14 7.49
CA THR A 116 -4.79 9.49 6.87
C THR A 116 -5.56 8.26 6.39
N GLY A 117 -4.90 7.36 5.66
CA GLY A 117 -5.56 6.16 5.16
C GLY A 117 -5.85 5.12 6.22
N LEU A 118 -4.98 4.96 7.23
CA LEU A 118 -5.22 4.09 8.38
C LEU A 118 -6.51 4.51 9.12
N HIS A 119 -6.60 5.79 9.48
CA HIS A 119 -7.76 6.33 10.19
C HIS A 119 -9.03 6.25 9.34
N THR A 120 -8.94 6.59 8.05
CA THR A 120 -10.07 6.49 7.10
C THR A 120 -10.58 5.05 6.99
N ALA A 121 -9.68 4.08 6.84
CA ALA A 121 -10.04 2.67 6.73
C ALA A 121 -10.70 2.14 8.02
N CYS A 122 -10.14 2.49 9.18
CA CYS A 122 -10.69 2.11 10.47
C CYS A 122 -12.08 2.73 10.72
N GLN A 123 -12.30 3.98 10.32
CA GLN A 123 -13.61 4.65 10.44
C GLN A 123 -14.67 4.04 9.51
N ALA A 124 -14.28 3.67 8.28
CA ALA A 124 -15.18 3.00 7.36
C ALA A 124 -15.63 1.63 7.89
N GLY A 125 -14.73 0.89 8.55
CA GLY A 125 -15.03 -0.41 9.16
C GLY A 125 -15.33 -1.52 8.15
N GLY A 126 -15.47 -2.75 8.66
CA GLY A 126 -15.66 -3.96 7.84
C GLY A 126 -14.36 -4.66 7.41
N LEU A 127 -13.22 -4.24 7.97
CA LEU A 127 -11.94 -4.93 7.85
C LEU A 127 -11.71 -5.86 9.05
N SER A 128 -11.14 -7.03 8.80
CA SER A 128 -10.67 -7.96 9.85
C SER A 128 -9.28 -7.59 10.36
N LEU A 129 -8.45 -6.97 9.51
CA LEU A 129 -7.09 -6.57 9.84
C LEU A 129 -6.66 -5.38 8.97
N VAL A 130 -6.02 -4.39 9.59
CA VAL A 130 -5.18 -3.41 8.90
C VAL A 130 -3.73 -3.66 9.32
N THR A 131 -2.83 -3.82 8.35
CA THR A 131 -1.41 -4.10 8.61
C THR A 131 -0.53 -3.41 7.56
N ALA A 132 0.78 -3.64 7.61
CA ALA A 132 1.74 -3.11 6.64
C ALA A 132 2.76 -4.18 6.21
N GLY A 133 3.08 -4.17 4.93
CA GLY A 133 4.09 -5.01 4.30
C GLY A 133 5.47 -4.50 4.64
N ASN A 134 6.35 -5.42 5.02
CA ASN A 134 7.73 -5.12 5.35
C ASN A 134 8.65 -6.27 4.92
N TYR A 135 9.95 -5.98 4.86
CA TYR A 135 10.98 -6.94 4.48
C TYR A 135 11.89 -7.31 5.66
N GLY A 136 11.33 -7.38 6.87
CA GLY A 136 12.05 -7.69 8.10
C GLY A 136 13.08 -6.63 8.51
N GLY A 137 12.92 -5.38 8.06
CA GLY A 137 13.83 -4.27 8.35
C GLY A 137 15.18 -4.33 7.64
N LYS A 138 15.33 -5.18 6.61
CA LYS A 138 16.62 -5.45 5.95
C LYS A 138 16.84 -4.71 4.62
N LEU A 139 15.80 -4.07 4.08
CA LEU A 139 15.84 -3.48 2.72
C LEU A 139 15.63 -1.97 2.69
N GLY A 140 14.62 -1.46 3.43
CA GLY A 140 14.28 -0.04 3.43
C GLY A 140 14.94 0.70 4.60
N PRO A 141 15.45 1.93 4.38
CA PRO A 141 15.99 2.75 5.47
C PRO A 141 14.91 3.45 6.31
N HIS A 142 13.67 3.57 5.79
CA HIS A 142 12.54 4.21 6.46
C HIS A 142 11.59 3.16 7.02
N HIS A 143 11.17 3.32 8.28
CA HIS A 143 10.28 2.39 8.97
C HIS A 143 9.07 3.13 9.57
N PHE A 144 7.92 3.00 8.92
CA PHE A 144 6.65 3.56 9.39
C PHE A 144 5.95 2.57 10.30
N HIS A 145 6.18 2.68 11.61
CA HIS A 145 5.50 1.82 12.58
C HIS A 145 4.06 2.29 12.81
N LEU A 146 3.08 1.42 12.51
CA LEU A 146 1.66 1.79 12.59
C LEU A 146 1.23 2.28 13.98
N ARG A 147 1.85 1.79 15.05
CA ARG A 147 1.58 2.23 16.43
C ARG A 147 1.85 3.72 16.66
N ASP A 148 2.76 4.31 15.88
CA ASP A 148 3.11 5.73 15.97
C ASP A 148 2.16 6.59 15.11
N LEU A 149 1.27 5.95 14.33
CA LEU A 149 0.27 6.55 13.45
C LEU A 149 -1.16 6.51 14.01
N ILE A 150 -1.34 5.96 15.22
CA ILE A 150 -2.62 5.96 15.95
C ILE A 150 -2.85 7.32 16.60
#